data_AF-A0A409XLH6-F1
#
_entry.id   AF-A0A409XLH6-F1
#
_cell.length_a   1.000
_cell.length_b   1.000
_cell.length_c   1.000
_cell.angle_alpha   90.00
_cell.angle_beta   90.00
_cell.angle_gamma   90.00
#
_symmetry.space_group_name_H-M   'P 1'
#
loop_
_entity.id
_entity.type
_entity.pdbx_description
1 polymer ?
#
loop_
_entity_poly.entity_id
_entity_poly.type
_entity_poly.pdbx_seq_one_letter_code
_entity_poly.pdbx_strand_id
1 'polypeptide(L)'
;MPGPSNNRKKTKAKNKNQKRQSISLPQPRPQRVDDQPLETQRSNQSSTPSSPSPPSLRTPSPPLLESLSVEKEIQPFQKYIPRTVEQIEQILFQEPFIHDPGNGPRVRDARAFMASFFAQPPALTDPLCAEFAQDEVLQMLCTILPEETALILWYNKSRSESRVCPACQRLYRVGDALPDLIDDQAPVDKSSSPKLLQEQRISGLCSPVCFIMASFNFPGAIKSAWGCMADEMDDEAWELLNGPGDDAVKNDVSHSLGMIVKMTRLHDLGLAQLCFDAEEAALLQVAADLDLGLDAVGVP
;
A
#
# COMPACT_ATOMS: atom_id res chain seq x y z
N MET A 1 -18.98 -15.95 -55.24
CA MET A 1 -18.49 -17.33 -55.05
C MET A 1 -18.54 -17.65 -53.55
N PRO A 2 -19.32 -18.66 -53.11
CA PRO A 2 -19.41 -19.05 -51.72
C PRO A 2 -18.37 -20.13 -51.36
N GLY A 3 -17.72 -20.00 -50.19
CA GLY A 3 -16.75 -20.93 -49.60
C GLY A 3 -16.87 -20.96 -48.06
N PRO A 4 -16.30 -21.97 -47.36
CA PRO A 4 -17.11 -23.06 -46.85
C PRO A 4 -17.41 -23.05 -45.34
N SER A 5 -18.57 -23.64 -45.03
CA SER A 5 -19.13 -23.95 -43.72
C SER A 5 -18.42 -25.15 -43.08
N ASN A 6 -17.97 -25.02 -41.82
CA ASN A 6 -17.58 -26.14 -40.97
C ASN A 6 -18.66 -26.47 -39.94
N ASN A 7 -19.40 -27.55 -40.23
CA ASN A 7 -20.21 -28.31 -39.29
C ASN A 7 -19.38 -29.46 -38.71
N ARG A 8 -19.37 -29.63 -37.39
CA ARG A 8 -19.17 -30.89 -36.62
C ARG A 8 -18.91 -30.49 -35.15
N LYS A 9 -19.43 -31.12 -34.09
CA LYS A 9 -20.41 -32.20 -33.86
C LYS A 9 -20.82 -32.04 -32.39
N LYS A 10 -22.12 -32.06 -32.10
CA LYS A 10 -22.66 -32.26 -30.75
C LYS A 10 -22.46 -33.72 -30.35
N THR A 11 -21.89 -33.97 -29.18
CA THR A 11 -22.02 -35.25 -28.47
C THR A 11 -22.78 -34.99 -27.18
N LYS A 12 -24.03 -35.47 -27.14
CA LYS A 12 -24.88 -35.57 -25.95
C LYS A 12 -24.73 -36.97 -25.35
N ALA A 13 -25.12 -37.03 -24.07
CA ALA A 13 -25.55 -38.20 -23.29
C ALA A 13 -24.42 -38.97 -22.56
N LYS A 14 -24.58 -39.44 -21.32
CA LYS A 14 -25.81 -39.84 -20.59
C LYS A 14 -25.59 -39.85 -19.06
N ASN A 15 -26.59 -39.32 -18.36
CA ASN A 15 -27.13 -39.67 -17.03
C ASN A 15 -26.59 -40.92 -16.31
N LYS A 16 -26.44 -40.81 -14.97
CA LYS A 16 -27.21 -41.64 -14.01
C LYS A 16 -27.27 -41.06 -12.58
N ASN A 17 -28.46 -40.57 -12.20
CA ASN A 17 -29.21 -40.79 -10.94
C ASN A 17 -28.53 -41.69 -9.88
N GLN A 18 -28.54 -41.43 -8.56
CA GLN A 18 -29.64 -41.20 -7.59
C GLN A 18 -28.92 -41.08 -6.21
N LYS A 19 -29.36 -40.37 -5.17
CA LYS A 19 -30.55 -40.64 -4.36
C LYS A 19 -30.63 -39.61 -3.21
N ARG A 20 -31.86 -39.17 -2.93
CA ARG A 20 -32.32 -38.37 -1.80
C ARG A 20 -31.79 -38.83 -0.44
N GLN A 21 -31.48 -37.88 0.44
CA GLN A 21 -32.03 -37.87 1.80
C GLN A 21 -32.27 -36.44 2.29
N SER A 22 -33.53 -36.18 2.59
CA SER A 22 -34.10 -34.99 3.18
C SER A 22 -33.97 -35.05 4.70
N ILE A 23 -33.30 -34.08 5.31
CA ILE A 23 -33.44 -33.77 6.73
C ILE A 23 -33.85 -32.30 6.83
N SER A 24 -35.06 -32.12 7.33
CA SER A 24 -35.75 -30.88 7.61
C SER A 24 -35.18 -30.18 8.84
N LEU A 25 -34.79 -28.91 8.70
CA LEU A 25 -34.63 -27.95 9.78
C LEU A 25 -35.92 -27.13 9.94
N PRO A 26 -36.41 -26.89 11.18
CA PRO A 26 -37.51 -25.96 11.43
C PRO A 26 -37.02 -24.51 11.42
N GLN A 27 -37.68 -23.68 10.59
CA GLN A 27 -37.56 -22.22 10.57
C GLN A 27 -38.40 -21.60 11.72
N PRO A 28 -37.86 -20.66 12.52
CA PRO A 28 -38.66 -19.72 13.27
C PRO A 28 -38.99 -18.50 12.42
N ARG A 29 -40.28 -18.16 12.44
CA ARG A 29 -40.95 -17.07 11.74
C ARG A 29 -40.83 -15.78 12.56
N PRO A 30 -40.34 -14.64 12.03
CA PRO A 30 -40.54 -13.35 12.67
C PRO A 30 -41.92 -12.79 12.30
N GLN A 31 -42.71 -12.48 13.32
CA GLN A 31 -44.00 -11.81 13.19
C GLN A 31 -43.80 -10.36 12.72
N ARG A 32 -44.62 -9.96 11.74
CA ARG A 32 -44.90 -8.55 11.44
C ARG A 32 -45.68 -7.95 12.61
N VAL A 33 -45.24 -6.79 13.07
CA VAL A 33 -46.07 -5.86 13.85
C VAL A 33 -46.10 -4.56 13.07
N ASP A 34 -47.26 -4.29 12.49
CA ASP A 34 -47.69 -2.96 12.06
C ASP A 34 -47.98 -2.14 13.30
N ASP A 35 -47.33 -0.97 13.46
CA ASP A 35 -47.83 0.14 14.28
C ASP A 35 -47.11 1.44 13.89
N GLN A 36 -47.78 2.23 13.04
CA GLN A 36 -47.77 3.70 13.00
C GLN A 36 -49.17 4.14 13.50
N PRO A 37 -49.44 5.39 13.92
CA PRO A 37 -48.60 6.60 13.90
C PRO A 37 -48.66 7.43 15.22
N LEU A 38 -47.75 8.38 15.42
CA LEU A 38 -48.12 9.64 16.10
C LEU A 38 -47.17 10.78 15.76
N GLU A 39 -47.77 11.79 15.14
CA GLU A 39 -47.21 13.11 14.93
C GLU A 39 -46.78 13.74 16.26
N THR A 40 -45.63 14.41 16.27
CA THR A 40 -45.40 15.51 17.20
C THR A 40 -44.70 16.62 16.44
N GLN A 41 -45.51 17.55 15.94
CA GLN A 41 -45.10 18.90 15.63
C GLN A 41 -44.52 19.54 16.88
N ARG A 42 -43.26 19.99 16.81
CA ARG A 42 -42.77 21.09 17.62
C ARG A 42 -42.14 22.14 16.71
N SER A 43 -42.97 23.12 16.36
CA SER A 43 -42.51 24.48 16.13
C SER A 43 -41.98 25.04 17.46
N ASN A 44 -40.79 25.64 17.45
CA ASN A 44 -40.56 26.96 18.04
C ASN A 44 -39.08 27.39 17.97
N GLN A 45 -38.89 28.56 17.37
CA GLN A 45 -38.08 29.69 17.84
C GLN A 45 -36.55 29.44 17.93
N SER A 46 -35.78 29.99 17.00
CA SER A 46 -35.32 31.40 17.00
C SER A 46 -34.57 31.77 18.27
N SER A 47 -33.24 31.65 18.20
CA SER A 47 -32.30 32.61 18.79
C SER A 47 -30.89 32.25 18.31
N THR A 48 -30.40 33.01 17.34
CA THR A 48 -28.99 33.14 16.99
C THR A 48 -28.22 33.77 18.15
N PRO A 49 -27.23 33.10 18.77
CA PRO A 49 -26.27 33.80 19.62
C PRO A 49 -25.23 34.46 18.70
N SER A 50 -25.26 35.79 18.70
CA SER A 50 -24.23 36.64 18.10
C SER A 50 -22.89 36.31 18.77
N SER A 51 -22.02 35.61 18.04
CA SER A 51 -20.66 35.33 18.49
C SER A 51 -19.82 36.60 18.39
N PRO A 52 -19.16 37.06 19.48
CA PRO A 52 -18.33 38.24 19.46
C PRO A 52 -17.12 38.01 18.55
N SER A 53 -16.84 39.01 17.70
CA SER A 53 -15.68 39.03 16.82
C SER A 53 -14.38 38.76 17.61
N PRO A 54 -13.48 37.89 17.12
CA PRO A 54 -12.19 37.70 17.77
C PRO A 54 -11.40 39.02 17.76
N PRO A 55 -10.70 39.36 18.85
CA PRO A 55 -9.84 40.52 18.88
C PRO A 55 -8.78 40.38 17.78
N SER A 56 -8.55 41.47 17.02
CA SER A 56 -7.50 41.55 16.02
C SER A 56 -6.20 40.96 16.57
N LEU A 57 -5.79 39.83 16.00
CA LEU A 57 -4.46 39.27 16.13
C LEU A 57 -3.49 40.31 15.59
N ARG A 58 -3.00 41.17 16.47
CA ARG A 58 -1.79 41.95 16.21
C ARG A 58 -0.66 40.95 16.11
N THR A 59 -0.18 40.74 14.90
CA THR A 59 1.11 40.10 14.64
C THR A 59 2.15 40.85 15.48
N PRO A 60 2.80 40.22 16.47
CA PRO A 60 3.96 40.84 17.10
C PRO A 60 4.99 41.11 15.99
N SER A 61 5.59 42.30 16.01
CA SER A 61 6.71 42.61 15.12
C SER A 61 7.75 41.49 15.25
N PRO A 62 8.32 41.01 14.13
CA PRO A 62 9.33 39.97 14.18
C PRO A 62 10.44 40.44 15.13
N PRO A 63 10.89 39.59 16.08
CA PRO A 63 12.06 39.94 16.87
C PRO A 63 13.18 40.27 15.88
N LEU A 64 13.80 41.43 16.08
CA LEU A 64 15.06 41.75 15.42
C LEU A 64 16.02 40.64 15.86
N LEU A 65 16.19 39.65 15.00
CA LEU A 65 17.29 38.70 15.07
C LEU A 65 18.54 39.54 14.98
N GLU A 66 19.10 39.88 16.15
CA GLU A 66 20.50 40.24 16.27
C GLU A 66 21.27 39.22 15.46
N SER A 67 21.94 39.72 14.41
CA SER A 67 22.88 38.97 13.60
C SER A 67 23.95 38.40 14.52
N LEU A 68 23.70 37.21 15.06
CA LEU A 68 24.73 36.36 15.58
C LEU A 68 25.61 36.05 14.38
N SER A 69 26.76 36.70 14.32
CA SER A 69 27.85 36.40 13.40
C SER A 69 28.21 34.92 13.52
N VAL A 70 27.57 34.08 12.70
CA VAL A 70 28.03 32.73 12.38
C VAL A 70 29.19 32.89 11.40
N GLU A 71 30.30 33.42 11.89
CA GLU A 71 31.58 33.49 11.17
C GLU A 71 32.51 32.31 11.54
N LYS A 72 31.98 31.29 12.22
CA LYS A 72 32.74 30.08 12.51
C LYS A 72 32.21 28.90 11.71
N GLU A 73 33.08 28.43 10.83
CA GLU A 73 33.04 27.14 10.11
C GLU A 73 32.19 27.05 8.84
N ILE A 74 32.33 28.05 7.95
CA ILE A 74 32.34 27.75 6.52
C ILE A 74 33.65 27.00 6.24
N GLN A 75 33.62 25.67 6.35
CA GLN A 75 34.68 24.86 5.75
C GLN A 75 34.80 25.24 4.27
N PRO A 76 36.01 25.35 3.73
CA PRO A 76 36.20 25.79 2.37
C PRO A 76 35.63 24.74 1.43
N PHE A 77 34.44 25.00 0.86
CA PHE A 77 33.93 24.37 -0.36
C PHE A 77 34.82 24.68 -1.59
N GLN A 78 36.09 25.08 -1.38
CA GLN A 78 37.11 25.24 -2.40
C GLN A 78 37.83 23.91 -2.63
N LYS A 79 37.15 22.99 -3.33
CA LYS A 79 37.80 21.97 -4.17
C LYS A 79 36.84 21.35 -5.19
N TYR A 80 35.81 22.07 -5.62
CA TYR A 80 35.09 21.72 -6.84
C TYR A 80 35.93 22.12 -8.05
N ILE A 81 36.68 21.12 -8.52
CA ILE A 81 37.45 21.11 -9.76
C ILE A 81 36.56 21.63 -10.91
N PRO A 82 37.10 22.44 -11.85
CA PRO A 82 36.39 22.80 -13.07
C PRO A 82 35.97 21.51 -13.78
N ARG A 83 34.66 21.22 -13.81
CA ARG A 83 34.12 20.14 -14.64
C ARG A 83 34.54 20.44 -16.08
N THR A 84 35.24 19.53 -16.72
CA THR A 84 35.57 19.69 -18.14
C THR A 84 34.26 19.79 -18.93
N VAL A 85 34.28 20.45 -20.10
CA VAL A 85 33.07 20.68 -20.92
C VAL A 85 32.36 19.35 -21.20
N GLU A 86 33.13 18.27 -21.37
CA GLU A 86 32.63 16.92 -21.60
C GLU A 86 31.84 16.36 -20.41
N GLN A 87 32.22 16.67 -19.17
CA GLN A 87 31.46 16.27 -17.98
C GLN A 87 30.16 17.05 -17.83
N ILE A 88 30.16 18.32 -18.24
CA ILE A 88 28.94 19.15 -18.25
C ILE A 88 27.98 18.61 -19.32
N GLU A 89 28.48 18.31 -20.52
CA GLU A 89 27.70 17.70 -21.60
C GLU A 89 27.11 16.35 -21.18
N GLN A 90 27.90 15.46 -20.58
CA GLN A 90 27.40 14.17 -20.07
C GLN A 90 26.28 14.34 -19.05
N ILE A 91 26.33 15.36 -18.18
CA ILE A 91 25.27 15.62 -17.21
C ILE A 91 24.02 16.21 -17.89
N LEU A 92 24.21 17.06 -18.89
CA LEU A 92 23.09 17.66 -19.64
C LEU A 92 22.33 16.64 -20.51
N PHE A 93 23.00 15.56 -20.94
CA PHE A 93 22.39 14.48 -21.74
C PHE A 93 21.89 13.29 -20.92
N GLN A 94 22.08 13.28 -19.60
CA GLN A 94 21.46 12.26 -18.74
C GLN A 94 19.96 12.52 -18.64
N GLU A 95 19.17 11.49 -18.93
CA GLU A 95 17.73 11.57 -18.68
C GLU A 95 17.48 11.76 -17.18
N PRO A 96 16.57 12.66 -16.80
CA PRO A 96 16.26 12.85 -15.40
C PRO A 96 15.61 11.57 -14.84
N PHE A 97 16.12 11.10 -13.71
CA PHE A 97 15.62 9.91 -13.02
C PHE A 97 14.29 10.15 -12.28
N ILE A 98 13.84 11.41 -12.19
CA ILE A 98 12.49 11.80 -11.76
C ILE A 98 11.83 12.60 -12.87
N HIS A 99 10.58 12.28 -13.21
CA HIS A 99 9.76 13.06 -14.13
C HIS A 99 8.40 13.40 -13.51
N ASP A 100 7.82 14.56 -13.81
CA ASP A 100 6.47 14.92 -13.33
C ASP A 100 5.53 15.14 -14.52
N PRO A 101 4.51 14.28 -14.73
CA PRO A 101 3.52 14.45 -15.79
C PRO A 101 2.45 15.52 -15.47
N GLY A 102 2.58 16.28 -14.38
CA GLY A 102 1.62 17.29 -13.93
C GLY A 102 0.66 16.81 -12.83
N ASN A 103 0.81 15.57 -12.38
CA ASN A 103 0.05 15.01 -11.25
C ASN A 103 0.97 14.47 -10.15
N GLY A 104 2.22 14.93 -10.10
CA GLY A 104 3.19 14.62 -9.06
C GLY A 104 4.40 13.84 -9.59
N PRO A 105 5.54 13.93 -8.90
CA PRO A 105 6.80 13.34 -9.34
C PRO A 105 6.76 11.81 -9.41
N ARG A 106 7.40 11.24 -10.42
CA ARG A 106 7.53 9.81 -10.71
C ARG A 106 8.99 9.40 -10.84
N VAL A 107 9.38 8.30 -10.20
CA VAL A 107 10.72 7.72 -10.32
C VAL A 107 10.81 6.93 -11.63
N ARG A 108 11.70 7.34 -12.54
CA ARG A 108 11.98 6.60 -13.79
C ARG A 108 13.10 5.58 -13.58
N ASP A 109 14.12 5.93 -12.80
CA ASP A 109 15.24 5.05 -12.48
C ASP A 109 15.35 4.94 -10.95
N ALA A 110 14.91 3.80 -10.41
CA ALA A 110 14.91 3.54 -8.98
C ALA A 110 16.33 3.56 -8.41
N ARG A 111 17.33 3.04 -9.13
CA ARG A 111 18.72 2.98 -8.64
C ARG A 111 19.31 4.38 -8.55
N ALA A 112 19.18 5.17 -9.62
CA ALA A 112 19.64 6.55 -9.61
C ALA A 112 18.92 7.39 -8.55
N PHE A 113 17.61 7.16 -8.36
CA PHE A 113 16.85 7.80 -7.29
C PHE A 113 17.39 7.46 -5.89
N MET A 114 17.63 6.18 -5.58
CA MET A 114 18.14 5.76 -4.26
C MET A 114 19.51 6.35 -3.94
N ALA A 115 20.37 6.54 -4.96
CA ALA A 115 21.69 7.15 -4.79
C ALA A 115 21.63 8.69 -4.72
N SER A 116 20.47 9.30 -4.97
CA SER A 116 20.31 10.74 -5.04
C SER A 116 19.95 11.38 -3.70
N PHE A 117 20.09 12.69 -3.62
CA PHE A 117 19.62 13.50 -2.48
C PHE A 117 18.08 13.48 -2.30
N PHE A 118 17.32 13.09 -3.33
CA PHE A 118 15.86 13.06 -3.24
C PHE A 118 15.34 11.86 -2.43
N ALA A 119 16.13 10.79 -2.31
CA ALA A 119 15.78 9.65 -1.48
C ALA A 119 15.98 10.01 0.00
N GLN A 120 14.94 9.78 0.80
CA GLN A 120 15.04 9.95 2.25
C GLN A 120 15.93 8.85 2.85
N PRO A 121 16.72 9.17 3.90
CA PRO A 121 17.52 8.18 4.59
C PRO A 121 16.60 7.16 5.30
N PRO A 122 17.06 5.92 5.54
CA PRO A 122 16.32 4.96 6.34
C PRO A 122 15.99 5.49 7.74
N ALA A 123 14.82 5.12 8.26
CA ALA A 123 14.36 5.54 9.57
C ALA A 123 14.90 4.63 10.67
N LEU A 124 16.19 4.75 11.00
CA LEU A 124 16.90 3.86 11.93
C LEU A 124 16.40 3.91 13.38
N THR A 125 15.57 4.89 13.73
CA THR A 125 14.92 4.99 15.05
C THR A 125 13.76 4.03 15.22
N ASP A 126 13.18 3.54 14.12
CA ASP A 126 12.15 2.51 14.11
C ASP A 126 12.82 1.14 13.91
N PRO A 127 12.71 0.21 14.86
CA PRO A 127 13.36 -1.11 14.76
C PRO A 127 13.03 -1.85 13.47
N LEU A 128 11.76 -1.81 13.03
CA LEU A 128 11.34 -2.53 11.83
C LEU A 128 11.95 -1.89 10.57
N CYS A 129 11.93 -0.56 10.51
CA CYS A 129 12.58 0.16 9.41
C CYS A 129 14.09 -0.11 9.36
N ALA A 130 14.75 -0.22 10.52
CA ALA A 130 16.18 -0.50 10.62
C ALA A 130 16.53 -1.91 10.13
N GLU A 131 15.70 -2.91 10.43
CA GLU A 131 15.85 -4.28 9.91
C GLU A 131 15.72 -4.30 8.39
N PHE A 132 14.67 -3.67 7.84
CA PHE A 132 14.50 -3.59 6.39
C PHE A 132 15.56 -2.74 5.68
N ALA A 133 16.31 -1.89 6.40
CA ALA A 133 17.36 -1.05 5.81
C ALA A 133 18.65 -1.81 5.48
N GLN A 134 18.77 -3.08 5.88
CA GLN A 134 19.93 -3.91 5.60
C GLN A 134 20.04 -4.26 4.12
N ASP A 135 21.27 -4.31 3.60
CA ASP A 135 21.54 -4.64 2.19
C ASP A 135 21.22 -6.11 1.89
N GLU A 136 21.36 -6.99 2.88
CA GLU A 136 21.00 -8.41 2.82
C GLU A 136 19.52 -8.59 2.51
N VAL A 137 18.65 -7.75 3.10
CA VAL A 137 17.22 -7.78 2.83
C VAL A 137 16.92 -7.40 1.37
N LEU A 138 17.61 -6.38 0.84
CA LEU A 138 17.50 -6.04 -0.58
C LEU A 138 17.96 -7.20 -1.48
N GLN A 139 19.08 -7.85 -1.14
CA GLN A 139 19.58 -9.01 -1.88
C GLN A 139 18.56 -10.15 -1.90
N MET A 140 17.94 -10.46 -0.75
CA MET A 140 16.87 -11.45 -0.67
C MET A 140 15.67 -11.06 -1.55
N LEU A 141 15.21 -9.81 -1.49
CA LEU A 141 14.11 -9.32 -2.33
C LEU A 141 14.43 -9.45 -3.83
N CYS A 142 15.67 -9.21 -4.25
CA CYS A 142 16.10 -9.37 -5.64
C CYS A 142 16.10 -10.83 -6.13
N THR A 143 16.03 -11.83 -5.24
CA THR A 143 15.91 -13.25 -5.64
C THR A 143 14.49 -13.62 -6.09
N ILE A 144 13.48 -12.86 -5.66
CA ILE A 144 12.07 -13.15 -5.86
C ILE A 144 11.33 -12.09 -6.69
N LEU A 145 11.82 -10.85 -6.70
CA LEU A 145 11.22 -9.73 -7.41
C LEU A 145 12.21 -9.17 -8.44
N PRO A 146 11.70 -8.56 -9.53
CA PRO A 146 12.55 -7.76 -10.40
C PRO A 146 13.25 -6.64 -9.62
N GLU A 147 14.47 -6.31 -10.01
CA GLU A 147 15.34 -5.38 -9.28
C GLU A 147 14.67 -4.04 -8.96
N GLU A 148 14.00 -3.41 -9.93
CA GLU A 148 13.32 -2.13 -9.72
C GLU A 148 12.24 -2.22 -8.63
N THR A 149 11.45 -3.29 -8.68
CA THR A 149 10.39 -3.57 -7.72
C THR A 149 10.95 -3.87 -6.33
N ALA A 150 12.03 -4.64 -6.26
CA ALA A 150 12.74 -4.93 -5.01
C ALA A 150 13.30 -3.66 -4.37
N LEU A 151 13.92 -2.77 -5.15
CA LEU A 151 14.43 -1.48 -4.68
C LEU A 151 13.30 -0.58 -4.14
N ILE A 152 12.17 -0.51 -4.84
CA ILE A 152 11.01 0.27 -4.40
C ILE A 152 10.45 -0.29 -3.08
N LEU A 153 10.28 -1.62 -2.97
CA LEU A 153 9.76 -2.26 -1.76
C LEU A 153 10.72 -2.07 -0.58
N TRP A 154 12.02 -2.28 -0.79
CA TRP A 154 13.07 -2.05 0.20
C TRP A 154 13.05 -0.60 0.69
N TYR A 155 12.99 0.39 -0.21
CA TYR A 155 12.87 1.80 0.16
C TYR A 155 11.60 2.06 0.98
N ASN A 156 10.45 1.57 0.52
CA ASN A 156 9.19 1.79 1.21
C ASN A 156 9.17 1.22 2.64
N LYS A 157 9.82 0.08 2.87
CA LYS A 157 9.82 -0.62 4.17
C LYS A 157 10.86 -0.10 5.16
N SER A 158 11.93 0.51 4.67
CA SER A 158 13.01 1.03 5.52
C SER A 158 12.85 2.52 5.87
N ARG A 159 11.80 3.19 5.39
CA ARG A 159 11.50 4.60 5.68
C ARG A 159 10.15 4.73 6.37
N SER A 160 10.03 5.69 7.28
CA SER A 160 8.78 5.91 8.03
C SER A 160 7.64 6.41 7.15
N GLU A 161 7.89 7.44 6.32
CA GLU A 161 6.83 8.18 5.63
C GLU A 161 7.03 8.35 4.12
N SER A 162 8.27 8.38 3.62
CA SER A 162 8.52 8.57 2.19
C SER A 162 8.26 7.27 1.42
N ARG A 163 7.53 7.37 0.31
CA ARG A 163 7.12 6.21 -0.49
C ARG A 163 7.32 6.46 -1.98
N VAL A 164 7.61 5.37 -2.68
CA VAL A 164 7.48 5.24 -4.14
C VAL A 164 6.38 4.24 -4.42
N CYS A 165 5.32 4.62 -5.13
CA CYS A 165 4.25 3.71 -5.48
C CYS A 165 4.77 2.65 -6.46
N PRO A 166 4.72 1.34 -6.16
CA PRO A 166 5.27 0.34 -7.09
C PRO A 166 4.46 0.23 -8.40
N ALA A 167 3.17 0.59 -8.40
CA ALA A 167 2.31 0.48 -9.58
C ALA A 167 2.47 1.65 -10.57
N CYS A 168 2.75 2.86 -10.09
CA CYS A 168 2.80 4.05 -10.94
C CYS A 168 4.04 4.93 -10.72
N GLN A 169 5.00 4.44 -9.93
CA GLN A 169 6.27 5.05 -9.57
C GLN A 169 6.16 6.44 -8.90
N ARG A 170 4.98 6.84 -8.41
CA ARG A 170 4.75 8.15 -7.77
C ARG A 170 5.53 8.28 -6.47
N LEU A 171 6.23 9.39 -6.31
CA LEU A 171 6.78 9.84 -5.02
C LEU A 171 5.70 10.55 -4.23
N TYR A 172 5.50 10.13 -2.99
CA TYR A 172 4.53 10.72 -2.07
C TYR A 172 4.91 10.44 -0.62
N ARG A 173 4.20 11.07 0.32
CA ARG A 173 4.31 10.77 1.76
C ARG A 173 3.07 10.03 2.23
N VAL A 174 3.26 9.10 3.17
CA VAL A 174 2.15 8.43 3.86
C VAL A 174 1.21 9.49 4.44
N GLY A 175 -0.09 9.36 4.14
CA GLY A 175 -1.12 10.32 4.52
C GLY A 175 -1.51 11.31 3.43
N ASP A 176 -0.70 11.46 2.36
CA ASP A 176 -1.05 12.30 1.22
C ASP A 176 -2.35 11.79 0.58
N ALA A 177 -3.37 12.65 0.59
CA ALA A 177 -4.61 12.44 -0.15
C ALA A 177 -4.38 12.88 -1.60
N LEU A 178 -4.24 11.92 -2.50
CA LEU A 178 -4.04 12.21 -3.91
C LEU A 178 -5.37 12.54 -4.58
N PRO A 179 -5.40 13.47 -5.57
CA PRO A 179 -6.61 13.78 -6.32
C PRO A 179 -7.22 12.50 -6.88
N ASP A 180 -8.45 12.21 -6.46
CA ASP A 180 -9.17 11.03 -6.93
C ASP A 180 -9.61 11.31 -8.36
N LEU A 181 -9.00 10.60 -9.33
CA LEU A 181 -9.32 10.76 -10.75
C LEU A 181 -10.77 10.32 -11.08
N ILE A 182 -11.48 9.77 -10.10
CA ILE A 182 -12.85 9.27 -10.22
C ILE A 182 -13.88 10.36 -9.83
N ASP A 183 -13.49 11.36 -9.03
CA ASP A 183 -14.44 12.34 -8.45
C ASP A 183 -13.91 13.79 -8.53
N ASP A 184 -13.97 14.38 -9.72
CA ASP A 184 -13.61 15.78 -9.99
C ASP A 184 -14.44 16.81 -9.18
N GLN A 185 -15.51 16.39 -8.49
CA GLN A 185 -16.38 17.27 -7.70
C GLN A 185 -16.23 17.10 -6.17
N ALA A 186 -15.28 16.28 -5.72
CA ALA A 186 -15.03 16.10 -4.30
C ALA A 186 -14.50 17.41 -3.65
N PRO A 187 -15.10 17.90 -2.55
CA PRO A 187 -14.52 19.02 -1.80
C PRO A 187 -13.10 18.66 -1.30
N VAL A 188 -12.19 19.63 -1.42
CA VAL A 188 -10.74 19.52 -1.18
C VAL A 188 -10.37 19.07 0.25
N ASP A 189 -11.30 19.15 1.21
CA ASP A 189 -11.09 18.81 2.62
C ASP A 189 -11.44 17.35 3.00
N LYS A 190 -11.47 16.41 2.05
CA LYS A 190 -11.65 14.99 2.38
C LYS A 190 -10.34 14.46 3.02
N SER A 191 -10.33 14.36 4.36
CA SER A 191 -9.34 13.58 5.09
C SER A 191 -9.15 12.22 4.42
N SER A 192 -7.90 11.79 4.21
CA SER A 192 -7.60 10.51 3.56
C SER A 192 -8.35 9.37 4.26
N SER A 193 -8.95 8.48 3.46
CA SER A 193 -9.69 7.37 4.05
C SER A 193 -8.75 6.52 4.91
N PRO A 194 -9.18 6.03 6.08
CA PRO A 194 -8.31 5.26 6.97
C PRO A 194 -7.74 4.01 6.29
N LYS A 195 -8.52 3.39 5.38
CA LYS A 195 -8.06 2.26 4.57
C LYS A 195 -6.97 2.63 3.56
N LEU A 196 -7.04 3.82 2.95
CA LEU A 196 -5.96 4.29 2.06
C LEU A 196 -4.68 4.52 2.86
N LEU A 197 -4.77 5.18 4.01
CA LEU A 197 -3.62 5.38 4.89
C LEU A 197 -2.98 4.05 5.29
N GLN A 198 -3.81 3.07 5.64
CA GLN A 198 -3.36 1.73 5.97
C GLN A 198 -2.69 1.05 4.78
N GLU A 199 -3.28 1.11 3.58
CA GLU A 199 -2.64 0.55 2.39
C GLU A 199 -1.30 1.21 2.05
N GLN A 200 -1.19 2.53 2.15
CA GLN A 200 0.06 3.27 1.93
C GLN A 200 1.18 2.81 2.88
N ARG A 201 0.83 2.40 4.11
CA ARG A 201 1.76 1.83 5.08
C ARG A 201 2.12 0.38 4.76
N ILE A 202 1.13 -0.42 4.37
CA ILE A 202 1.30 -1.85 4.10
C ILE A 202 2.12 -2.05 2.82
N SER A 203 1.61 -1.62 1.67
CA SER A 203 2.18 -1.92 0.35
C SER A 203 2.95 -0.77 -0.29
N GLY A 204 2.75 0.45 0.22
CA GLY A 204 3.27 1.65 -0.45
C GLY A 204 2.48 2.03 -1.71
N LEU A 205 1.28 1.47 -1.94
CA LEU A 205 0.42 1.87 -3.05
C LEU A 205 -0.31 3.19 -2.74
N CYS A 206 -0.23 4.13 -3.67
CA CYS A 206 -0.64 5.51 -3.41
C CYS A 206 -2.15 5.78 -3.57
N SER A 207 -2.92 4.88 -4.19
CA SER A 207 -4.34 5.08 -4.47
C SER A 207 -5.12 3.76 -4.62
N PRO A 208 -6.46 3.77 -4.47
CA PRO A 208 -7.29 2.60 -4.75
C PRO A 208 -7.10 2.06 -6.17
N VAL A 209 -6.92 2.94 -7.16
CA VAL A 209 -6.68 2.56 -8.56
C VAL A 209 -5.37 1.79 -8.71
N CYS A 210 -4.28 2.28 -8.10
CA CYS A 210 -2.98 1.60 -8.12
C CYS A 210 -3.06 0.21 -7.48
N PHE A 211 -3.87 0.04 -6.45
CA PHE A 211 -4.08 -1.27 -5.84
C PHE A 211 -4.94 -2.20 -6.67
N ILE A 212 -6.02 -1.72 -7.26
CA ILE A 212 -6.80 -2.53 -8.20
C ILE A 212 -5.91 -3.03 -9.35
N MET A 213 -5.01 -2.18 -9.85
CA MET A 213 -4.01 -2.59 -10.86
C MET A 213 -3.03 -3.64 -10.32
N ALA A 214 -2.53 -3.48 -9.09
CA ALA A 214 -1.60 -4.42 -8.48
C ALA A 214 -2.24 -5.78 -8.16
N SER A 215 -3.53 -5.77 -7.81
CA SER A 215 -4.31 -6.95 -7.44
C SER A 215 -5.14 -7.52 -8.60
N PHE A 216 -4.89 -7.07 -9.84
CA PHE A 216 -5.71 -7.45 -11.00
C PHE A 216 -5.73 -8.97 -11.25
N ASN A 217 -4.66 -9.67 -10.91
CA ASN A 217 -4.56 -11.13 -11.02
C ASN A 217 -5.37 -11.90 -9.95
N PHE A 218 -5.89 -11.19 -8.94
CA PHE A 218 -6.65 -11.75 -7.81
C PHE A 218 -7.96 -10.96 -7.60
N PRO A 219 -8.85 -10.89 -8.60
CA PRO A 219 -10.03 -10.02 -8.56
C PRO A 219 -10.97 -10.35 -7.39
N GLY A 220 -11.01 -11.61 -6.96
CA GLY A 220 -11.80 -12.05 -5.79
C GLY A 220 -11.29 -11.50 -4.46
N ALA A 221 -9.98 -11.23 -4.34
CA ALA A 221 -9.35 -10.77 -3.11
C ALA A 221 -9.27 -9.23 -2.99
N ILE A 222 -9.54 -8.47 -4.07
CA ILE A 222 -9.35 -7.00 -4.09
C ILE A 222 -10.07 -6.32 -2.93
N LYS A 223 -11.35 -6.64 -2.69
CA LYS A 223 -12.15 -5.94 -1.68
C LYS A 223 -11.72 -6.28 -0.25
N SER A 224 -11.38 -7.54 0.00
CA SER A 224 -11.03 -8.05 1.31
C SER A 224 -9.59 -7.71 1.71
N ALA A 225 -8.67 -7.67 0.74
CA ALA A 225 -7.26 -7.35 0.99
C ALA A 225 -6.97 -5.84 1.10
N TRP A 226 -7.88 -4.96 0.65
CA TRP A 226 -7.65 -3.51 0.65
C TRP A 226 -7.52 -2.93 2.06
N GLY A 227 -6.31 -2.47 2.40
CA GLY A 227 -5.97 -1.92 3.69
C GLY A 227 -5.98 -2.93 4.83
N CYS A 228 -5.87 -4.23 4.55
CA CYS A 228 -5.86 -5.29 5.56
C CYS A 228 -4.53 -6.07 5.50
N MET A 229 -3.97 -6.40 6.66
CA MET A 229 -2.89 -7.38 6.82
C MET A 229 -3.42 -8.82 6.75
N ALA A 230 -2.53 -9.81 6.67
CA ALA A 230 -2.94 -11.21 6.51
C ALA A 230 -3.76 -11.73 7.70
N ASP A 231 -3.44 -11.30 8.92
CA ASP A 231 -4.14 -11.65 10.17
C ASP A 231 -5.51 -10.96 10.32
N GLU A 232 -5.76 -9.91 9.54
CA GLU A 232 -7.04 -9.19 9.51
C GLU A 232 -7.98 -9.71 8.42
N MET A 233 -7.48 -10.54 7.50
CA MET A 233 -8.24 -11.13 6.40
C MET A 233 -8.89 -12.44 6.85
N ASP A 234 -10.05 -12.77 6.27
CA ASP A 234 -10.61 -14.12 6.42
C ASP A 234 -9.83 -15.14 5.57
N ASP A 235 -9.89 -16.41 5.99
CA ASP A 235 -9.17 -17.50 5.33
C ASP A 235 -9.52 -17.60 3.84
N GLU A 236 -10.80 -17.36 3.48
CA GLU A 236 -11.26 -17.38 2.09
C GLU A 236 -10.58 -16.27 1.26
N ALA A 237 -10.49 -15.05 1.76
CA ALA A 237 -9.78 -13.96 1.09
C ALA A 237 -8.28 -14.23 0.98
N TRP A 238 -7.69 -14.80 2.02
CA TRP A 238 -6.28 -15.17 2.00
C TRP A 238 -6.00 -16.27 0.97
N GLU A 239 -6.87 -17.28 0.86
CA GLU A 239 -6.80 -18.31 -0.17
C GLU A 239 -6.97 -17.72 -1.57
N LEU A 240 -7.92 -16.79 -1.78
CA LEU A 240 -8.10 -16.12 -3.07
C LEU A 240 -6.87 -15.30 -3.48
N LEU A 241 -6.17 -14.70 -2.51
CA LEU A 241 -4.94 -13.96 -2.76
C LEU A 241 -3.76 -14.91 -3.04
N ASN A 242 -3.72 -16.08 -2.41
CA ASN A 242 -2.65 -17.08 -2.60
C ASN A 242 -2.89 -18.07 -3.74
N GLY A 243 -4.11 -18.11 -4.28
CA GLY A 243 -4.48 -19.00 -5.37
C GLY A 243 -3.66 -18.80 -6.64
N PRO A 244 -3.70 -19.79 -7.56
CA PRO A 244 -3.18 -19.60 -8.90
C PRO A 244 -3.98 -18.46 -9.52
N GLY A 245 -3.31 -17.32 -9.78
CA GLY A 245 -3.95 -16.15 -10.36
C GLY A 245 -4.57 -16.47 -11.73
N ASP A 246 -5.20 -15.47 -12.35
CA ASP A 246 -5.68 -15.66 -13.72
C ASP A 246 -4.50 -15.80 -14.70
N ASP A 247 -4.09 -17.05 -14.97
CA ASP A 247 -2.99 -17.44 -15.87
C ASP A 247 -3.13 -16.89 -17.30
N ALA A 248 -4.29 -16.32 -17.64
CA ALA A 248 -4.57 -15.74 -18.93
C ALA A 248 -3.79 -14.43 -19.20
N VAL A 249 -3.33 -13.72 -18.17
CA VAL A 249 -2.63 -12.42 -18.32
C VAL A 249 -1.20 -12.52 -17.80
N LYS A 250 -0.33 -13.16 -18.60
CA LYS A 250 1.12 -13.26 -18.35
C LYS A 250 1.84 -11.95 -18.65
N ASN A 251 1.57 -10.91 -17.87
CA ASN A 251 2.42 -9.72 -17.85
C ASN A 251 3.32 -9.78 -16.61
N ASP A 252 4.63 -9.79 -16.81
CA ASP A 252 5.62 -9.85 -15.73
C ASP A 252 5.42 -8.72 -14.71
N VAL A 253 4.95 -7.55 -15.16
CA VAL A 253 4.64 -6.40 -14.29
C VAL A 253 3.45 -6.69 -13.39
N SER A 254 2.34 -7.23 -13.92
CA SER A 254 1.15 -7.52 -13.09
C SER A 254 1.44 -8.64 -12.10
N HIS A 255 2.24 -9.63 -12.50
CA HIS A 255 2.71 -10.69 -11.60
C HIS A 255 3.53 -10.11 -10.45
N SER A 256 4.52 -9.27 -10.77
CA SER A 256 5.40 -8.65 -9.75
C SER A 256 4.63 -7.75 -8.79
N LEU A 257 3.66 -6.97 -9.28
CA LEU A 257 2.79 -6.16 -8.43
C LEU A 257 1.89 -7.02 -7.54
N GLY A 258 1.37 -8.12 -8.08
CA GLY A 258 0.61 -9.10 -7.31
C GLY A 258 1.45 -9.73 -6.18
N MET A 259 2.72 -10.04 -6.45
CA MET A 259 3.65 -10.51 -5.42
C MET A 259 3.88 -9.47 -4.33
N ILE A 260 4.06 -8.19 -4.67
CA ILE A 260 4.17 -7.11 -3.66
C ILE A 260 2.94 -7.10 -2.75
N VAL A 261 1.74 -7.18 -3.32
CA VAL A 261 0.51 -7.19 -2.52
C VAL A 261 0.53 -8.36 -1.53
N LYS A 262 0.83 -9.58 -1.99
CA LYS A 262 0.94 -10.78 -1.14
C LYS A 262 1.96 -10.61 -0.02
N MET A 263 3.21 -10.31 -0.41
CA MET A 263 4.32 -10.20 0.53
C MET A 263 4.05 -9.14 1.58
N THR A 264 3.56 -7.97 1.17
CA THR A 264 3.36 -6.85 2.09
C THR A 264 2.25 -7.08 3.13
N ARG A 265 1.42 -8.12 2.98
CA ARG A 265 0.43 -8.52 4.01
C ARG A 265 1.05 -9.28 5.18
N LEU A 266 2.28 -9.74 5.01
CA LEU A 266 3.08 -10.39 6.06
C LEU A 266 4.02 -9.36 6.68
N HIS A 267 4.18 -9.41 8.00
CA HIS A 267 5.02 -8.44 8.73
C HIS A 267 6.48 -8.44 8.28
N ASP A 268 7.01 -9.62 7.98
CA ASP A 268 8.38 -9.89 7.52
C ASP A 268 8.47 -10.02 5.99
N LEU A 269 7.43 -9.63 5.27
CA LEU A 269 7.27 -9.87 3.82
C LEU A 269 7.22 -11.35 3.41
N GLY A 270 7.08 -12.27 4.37
CA GLY A 270 7.22 -13.71 4.15
C GLY A 270 8.66 -14.15 3.90
N LEU A 271 9.65 -13.31 4.20
CA LEU A 271 11.06 -13.64 3.98
C LEU A 271 11.53 -14.78 4.89
N ALA A 272 10.99 -14.91 6.11
CA ALA A 272 11.33 -16.04 6.97
C ALA A 272 11.01 -17.39 6.29
N GLN A 273 9.89 -17.47 5.57
CA GLN A 273 9.49 -18.69 4.84
C GLN A 273 10.42 -19.03 3.68
N LEU A 274 11.20 -18.06 3.18
CA LEU A 274 12.20 -18.29 2.12
C LEU A 274 13.57 -18.68 2.68
N CYS A 275 13.88 -18.27 3.91
CA CYS A 275 15.16 -18.54 4.55
C CYS A 275 15.21 -19.89 5.27
N PHE A 276 14.06 -20.44 5.66
CA PHE A 276 13.96 -21.72 6.36
C PHE A 276 13.28 -22.76 5.47
N ASP A 277 13.88 -23.95 5.32
CA ASP A 277 13.23 -25.07 4.66
C ASP A 277 11.88 -25.36 5.36
N ALA A 278 10.88 -25.87 4.63
CA ALA A 278 9.52 -26.03 5.14
C ALA A 278 9.42 -26.80 6.49
N GLU A 279 10.38 -27.68 6.77
CA GLU A 279 10.50 -28.38 8.06
C GLU A 279 11.04 -27.49 9.20
N GLU A 280 11.95 -26.58 8.90
CA GLU A 280 12.58 -25.67 9.89
C GLU A 280 11.67 -24.46 10.19
N ALA A 281 10.96 -23.96 9.18
CA ALA A 281 9.91 -22.94 9.35
C ALA A 281 8.75 -23.46 10.23
N ALA A 282 8.32 -24.73 10.03
CA ALA A 282 7.30 -25.36 10.86
C ALA A 282 7.75 -25.51 12.32
N LEU A 283 9.04 -25.80 12.55
CA LEU A 283 9.64 -25.89 13.88
C LEU A 283 9.67 -24.54 14.62
N LEU A 284 9.99 -23.45 13.90
CA LEU A 284 9.99 -22.09 14.45
C LEU A 284 8.56 -21.60 14.78
N GLN A 285 7.58 -21.93 13.95
CA GLN A 285 6.17 -21.60 14.22
C GLN A 285 5.69 -22.31 15.49
N VAL A 286 6.00 -23.59 15.65
CA VAL A 286 5.68 -24.36 16.87
C VAL A 286 6.39 -23.78 18.11
N ALA A 287 7.63 -23.30 17.97
CA ALA A 287 8.36 -22.67 19.06
C ALA A 287 7.73 -21.32 19.48
N ALA A 288 7.31 -20.49 18.53
CA ALA A 288 6.64 -19.22 18.80
C ALA A 288 5.28 -19.41 19.50
N ASP A 289 4.52 -20.44 19.08
CA ASP A 289 3.23 -20.77 19.69
C ASP A 289 3.38 -21.31 21.14
N LEU A 290 4.53 -21.95 21.46
CA LEU A 290 4.82 -22.45 22.81
C LEU A 290 5.28 -21.34 23.77
N ASP A 291 5.95 -20.30 23.27
CA ASP A 291 6.49 -19.21 24.11
C ASP A 291 5.38 -18.26 24.61
N LEU A 292 4.25 -18.18 23.89
CA LEU A 292 3.05 -17.46 24.34
C LEU A 292 2.26 -18.20 25.45
N GLY A 293 2.68 -19.42 25.82
CA GLY A 293 2.00 -20.26 26.81
C GLY A 293 2.53 -20.18 28.25
N LEU A 294 3.67 -19.53 28.50
CA LEU A 294 4.37 -19.63 29.79
C LEU A 294 4.11 -18.51 30.80
N ASP A 295 3.42 -17.43 30.43
CA ASP A 295 3.13 -16.31 31.35
C ASP A 295 1.80 -16.45 32.14
N ALA A 296 1.12 -17.60 32.06
CA ALA A 296 -0.19 -17.81 32.71
C ALA A 296 -0.16 -18.66 34.00
N VAL A 297 0.98 -18.82 34.67
CA VAL A 297 1.03 -19.47 35.98
C VAL A 297 1.40 -18.45 37.07
N GLY A 298 0.36 -17.82 37.59
CA GLY A 298 0.43 -16.97 38.76
C GLY A 298 1.06 -17.70 39.95
N VAL A 299 2.11 -17.09 40.50
CA VAL A 299 2.67 -17.47 41.80
C VAL A 299 1.75 -16.87 42.89
N PRO A 300 1.26 -17.68 43.85
CA PRO A 300 0.34 -17.24 44.92
C PRO A 300 0.98 -16.29 45.94
#